data_AF-A0A804LR04-F1
#
_entry.id   AF-A0A804LR04-F1
#
_cell.length_a   1.000
_cell.length_b   1.000
_cell.length_c   1.000
_cell.angle_alpha   90.00
_cell.angle_beta   90.00
_cell.angle_gamma   90.00
#
_symmetry.space_group_name_H-M   'P 1'
#
loop_
_entity.id
_entity.type
_entity.pdbx_description
1 polymer ?
#
loop_
_entity_poly.entity_id
_entity_poly.type
_entity_poly.pdbx_seq_one_letter_code
_entity_poly.pdbx_strand_id
1 'polypeptide(L)'
;MRALKYGDDIVVGTPGRVIDLLRRGVLNLSQIQFVVLDEADQMLAVGFDEDVEVIMEQLPQNRQSMLFSATMPSWIRKNSNKYLKDPVIIDLVSDFFYYLSVIFVLLSLACLVTIVHSFVCTYI
;
A
#
# COMPACT_ATOMS: atom_id res chain seq x y z
N MET A 1 -21.22 -0.11 5.85
CA MET A 1 -21.06 -1.34 5.01
C MET A 1 -21.74 -1.29 3.62
N ARG A 2 -22.30 -0.15 3.17
CA ARG A 2 -22.81 -0.01 1.79
C ARG A 2 -21.71 0.34 0.77
N ALA A 3 -20.60 0.96 1.18
CA ALA A 3 -19.49 1.36 0.29
C ALA A 3 -18.91 0.19 -0.51
N LEU A 4 -18.53 -0.90 0.19
CA LEU A 4 -17.86 -2.04 -0.44
C LEU A 4 -18.74 -2.79 -1.47
N LYS A 5 -20.04 -2.49 -1.55
CA LYS A 5 -20.95 -3.08 -2.54
C LYS A 5 -20.89 -2.41 -3.91
N TYR A 6 -20.37 -1.18 -3.99
CA TYR A 6 -20.29 -0.43 -5.26
C TYR A 6 -18.98 -0.68 -6.03
N GLY A 7 -18.11 -1.56 -5.51
CA GLY A 7 -16.74 -1.70 -5.99
C GLY A 7 -15.92 -0.53 -5.45
N ASP A 8 -15.06 -0.79 -4.47
CA ASP A 8 -14.17 0.25 -3.98
C ASP A 8 -13.02 0.43 -4.98
N ASP A 9 -12.90 1.63 -5.55
CA ASP A 9 -11.78 1.96 -6.42
C ASP A 9 -10.45 2.02 -5.65
N ILE A 10 -10.51 2.42 -4.37
CA ILE A 10 -9.34 2.55 -3.49
C ILE A 10 -9.72 2.10 -2.09
N VAL A 11 -8.85 1.29 -1.49
CA VAL A 11 -8.97 0.86 -0.10
C VAL A 11 -7.70 1.26 0.65
N VAL A 12 -7.89 1.96 1.76
CA VAL A 12 -6.81 2.38 2.67
C VAL A 12 -7.15 1.87 4.06
N GLY A 13 -6.18 1.24 4.72
CA GLY A 13 -6.38 0.73 6.07
C GLY A 13 -5.12 0.12 6.65
N THR A 14 -5.07 0.00 7.97
CA THR A 14 -4.02 -0.75 8.66
C THR A 14 -4.12 -2.24 8.33
N PRO A 15 -3.01 -2.98 8.30
CA PRO A 15 -2.99 -4.38 7.88
C PRO A 15 -4.03 -5.26 8.60
N GLY A 16 -4.12 -5.16 9.93
CA GLY A 16 -5.09 -5.94 10.71
C GLY A 16 -6.56 -5.68 10.31
N ARG A 17 -6.93 -4.45 9.92
CA ARG A 17 -8.30 -4.15 9.45
C ARG A 17 -8.53 -4.69 8.04
N VAL A 18 -7.55 -4.58 7.16
CA VAL A 18 -7.63 -5.14 5.79
C VAL A 18 -7.84 -6.65 5.87
N ILE A 19 -7.10 -7.35 6.74
CA ILE A 19 -7.24 -8.80 6.95
C ILE A 19 -8.62 -9.17 7.51
N ASP A 20 -9.16 -8.42 8.47
CA ASP A 20 -10.54 -8.64 8.95
C ASP A 20 -11.55 -8.57 7.81
N LEU A 21 -11.45 -7.54 6.96
CA LEU A 21 -12.38 -7.36 5.85
C LEU A 21 -12.23 -8.45 4.77
N LEU A 22 -10.99 -8.90 4.52
CA LEU A 22 -10.70 -10.05 3.64
C LEU A 22 -11.31 -11.34 4.19
N ARG A 23 -11.08 -11.65 5.47
CA ARG A 23 -11.62 -12.86 6.13
C ARG A 23 -13.14 -12.90 6.15
N ARG A 24 -13.77 -11.74 6.29
CA ARG A 24 -15.24 -11.60 6.23
C ARG A 24 -15.79 -11.66 4.80
N GLY A 25 -14.92 -11.73 3.78
CA GLY A 25 -15.30 -11.77 2.37
C GLY A 25 -15.93 -10.48 1.86
N VAL A 26 -15.72 -9.36 2.56
CA VAL A 26 -16.29 -8.05 2.20
C VAL A 26 -15.33 -7.25 1.35
N LEU A 27 -14.02 -7.50 1.48
CA LEU A 27 -12.99 -6.93 0.64
C LEU A 27 -12.45 -8.01 -0.30
N ASN A 28 -12.39 -7.70 -1.60
CA ASN A 28 -11.82 -8.57 -2.61
C ASN A 28 -10.62 -7.88 -3.29
N LEU A 29 -9.43 -8.45 -3.12
CA LEU A 29 -8.19 -7.91 -3.68
C LEU A 29 -7.82 -8.49 -5.06
N SER A 30 -8.63 -9.40 -5.61
CA SER A 30 -8.30 -10.16 -6.84
C SER A 30 -8.12 -9.28 -8.09
N GLN A 31 -8.68 -8.08 -8.09
CA GLN A 31 -8.63 -7.14 -9.23
C GLN A 31 -7.74 -5.92 -8.95
N ILE A 32 -6.99 -5.91 -7.84
CA ILE A 32 -6.11 -4.79 -7.49
C ILE A 32 -4.98 -4.67 -8.52
N GLN A 33 -4.83 -3.48 -9.10
CA GLN A 33 -3.76 -3.17 -10.03
C GLN A 33 -2.58 -2.44 -9.38
N PHE A 34 -2.83 -1.74 -8.27
CA PHE A 34 -1.85 -0.90 -7.58
C PHE A 34 -1.88 -1.19 -6.08
N VAL A 35 -0.71 -1.37 -5.48
CA VAL A 35 -0.56 -1.46 -4.03
C VAL A 35 0.53 -0.51 -3.55
N VAL A 36 0.26 0.16 -2.44
CA VAL A 36 1.21 1.07 -1.78
C VAL A 36 1.38 0.59 -0.35
N LEU A 37 2.63 0.33 0.04
CA LEU A 37 3.04 0.08 1.42
C LEU A 37 3.72 1.34 1.94
N ASP A 38 3.07 2.04 2.86
CA ASP A 38 3.59 3.27 3.47
C ASP A 38 4.14 3.00 4.87
N GLU A 39 5.10 3.82 5.32
CA GLU A 39 5.81 3.69 6.59
C GLU A 39 6.20 2.23 6.93
N ALA A 40 6.76 1.51 5.96
CA ALA A 40 6.93 0.06 6.09
C ALA A 40 7.84 -0.36 7.26
N ASP A 41 8.77 0.47 7.69
CA ASP A 41 9.59 0.27 8.89
C ASP A 41 8.79 0.43 10.19
N GLN A 42 7.80 1.32 10.23
CA GLN A 42 6.88 1.44 11.35
C GLN A 42 5.94 0.22 11.42
N MET A 43 5.49 -0.30 10.28
CA MET A 43 4.70 -1.54 10.26
C MET A 43 5.47 -2.71 10.89
N LEU A 44 6.78 -2.79 10.67
CA LEU A 44 7.63 -3.78 11.35
C LEU A 44 7.79 -3.52 12.84
N ALA A 45 7.97 -2.26 13.24
CA ALA A 45 8.09 -1.91 14.65
C ALA A 45 6.83 -2.27 15.45
N VAL A 46 5.65 -2.23 14.81
CA VAL A 46 4.37 -2.63 15.42
C VAL A 46 4.13 -4.15 15.37
N GLY A 47 4.90 -4.90 14.57
CA GLY A 47 4.72 -6.35 14.39
C GLY A 47 3.64 -6.72 13.37
N PHE A 48 3.45 -5.88 12.33
CA PHE A 48 2.56 -6.16 11.21
C PHE A 48 3.27 -6.85 10.03
N ASP A 49 4.48 -7.38 10.21
CA ASP A 49 5.22 -8.08 9.16
C ASP A 49 4.43 -9.26 8.58
N GLU A 50 3.94 -10.16 9.45
CA GLU A 50 3.14 -11.30 9.02
C GLU A 50 1.85 -10.87 8.32
N ASP A 51 1.18 -9.84 8.87
CA ASP A 51 -0.05 -9.30 8.31
C ASP A 51 0.16 -8.73 6.90
N VAL A 52 1.25 -7.98 6.69
CA VAL A 52 1.61 -7.45 5.38
C VAL A 52 1.89 -8.59 4.41
N GLU A 53 2.59 -9.64 4.82
CA GLU A 53 2.83 -10.80 3.96
C GLU A 53 1.52 -11.48 3.53
N VAL A 54 0.60 -11.71 4.47
CA VAL A 54 -0.73 -12.27 4.17
C VAL A 54 -1.48 -11.42 3.14
N ILE A 55 -1.48 -10.10 3.30
CA ILE A 55 -2.13 -9.19 2.34
C ILE A 55 -1.46 -9.30 0.97
N MET A 56 -0.13 -9.28 0.92
CA MET A 56 0.64 -9.28 -0.33
C MET A 56 0.50 -10.59 -1.12
N GLU A 57 0.21 -11.70 -0.44
CA GLU A 57 -0.07 -13.01 -1.04
C GLU A 57 -1.50 -13.13 -1.62
N GLN A 58 -2.47 -12.36 -1.11
CA GLN A 58 -3.83 -12.30 -1.67
C GLN A 58 -3.94 -11.39 -2.90
N LEU A 59 -2.90 -10.59 -3.18
CA LEU A 59 -2.88 -9.68 -4.32
C LEU A 59 -2.49 -10.41 -5.63
N PRO A 60 -3.04 -9.98 -6.78
CA PRO A 60 -2.70 -10.58 -8.07
C PRO A 60 -1.23 -10.36 -8.41
N GLN A 61 -0.62 -11.33 -9.07
CA GLN A 61 0.80 -11.26 -9.43
C GLN A 61 1.10 -10.08 -10.36
N ASN A 62 0.19 -9.74 -11.29
CA ASN A 62 0.38 -8.61 -12.20
C ASN A 62 -0.18 -7.33 -11.61
N ARG A 63 0.66 -6.61 -10.86
CA ARG A 63 0.32 -5.35 -10.20
C ARG A 63 1.53 -4.43 -10.17
N GLN A 64 1.29 -3.13 -10.12
CA GLN A 64 2.30 -2.16 -9.72
C GLN A 64 2.32 -2.07 -8.19
N SER A 65 3.51 -2.23 -7.61
CA SER A 65 3.69 -2.14 -6.17
C SER A 65 4.65 -0.98 -5.86
N MET A 66 4.35 -0.21 -4.84
CA MET A 66 5.21 0.87 -4.34
C MET A 66 5.43 0.66 -2.85
N LEU A 67 6.64 0.92 -2.38
CA LEU A 67 7.01 0.81 -0.97
C LEU A 67 7.72 2.10 -0.56
N PHE A 68 7.21 2.71 0.50
CA PHE A 68 7.75 3.92 1.12
C PHE A 68 8.13 3.59 2.56
N SER A 69 9.32 4.03 2.96
CA SER A 69 9.83 3.81 4.31
C SER A 69 11.01 4.74 4.59
N ALA A 70 11.16 5.15 5.85
CA ALA A 70 12.27 5.99 6.28
C ALA A 70 13.58 5.21 6.44
N THR A 71 13.50 3.89 6.63
CA THR A 71 14.67 3.02 6.84
C THR A 71 14.57 1.74 6.02
N MET A 72 15.69 1.08 5.75
CA MET A 72 15.73 -0.17 4.96
C MET A 72 16.28 -1.35 5.77
N PRO A 73 15.56 -1.84 6.80
CA PRO A 73 15.94 -3.05 7.50
C PRO A 73 15.94 -4.27 6.57
N SER A 74 16.60 -5.35 6.99
CA SER A 74 16.77 -6.58 6.19
C SER A 74 15.45 -7.17 5.71
N TRP A 75 14.40 -7.12 6.53
CA TRP A 75 13.06 -7.57 6.17
C TRP A 75 12.50 -6.79 4.98
N ILE A 76 12.55 -5.45 5.01
CA ILE A 76 12.03 -4.62 3.92
C ILE A 76 12.82 -4.89 2.65
N ARG A 77 14.15 -5.00 2.73
CA ARG A 77 14.99 -5.29 1.56
C ARG A 77 14.70 -6.67 0.95
N LYS A 78 14.36 -7.66 1.78
CA LYS A 78 13.98 -9.00 1.31
C LYS A 78 12.59 -8.99 0.68
N ASN A 79 11.63 -8.36 1.34
CA ASN A 79 10.23 -8.35 0.91
C ASN A 79 10.00 -7.41 -0.27
N SER A 80 10.79 -6.34 -0.41
CA SER A 80 10.79 -5.50 -1.61
C SER A 80 11.19 -6.30 -2.84
N ASN A 81 12.24 -7.13 -2.76
CA ASN A 81 12.64 -8.01 -3.86
C ASN A 81 11.61 -9.12 -4.16
N LYS A 82 10.86 -9.58 -3.14
CA LYS A 82 9.81 -10.60 -3.29
C LYS A 82 8.57 -10.03 -3.98
N TYR A 83 8.18 -8.81 -3.63
CA TYR A 83 6.87 -8.25 -4.00
C TYR A 83 6.91 -7.16 -5.07
N LEU A 84 8.02 -6.45 -5.21
CA LEU A 84 8.19 -5.44 -6.25
C LEU A 84 8.79 -6.09 -7.50
N LYS A 85 8.23 -5.77 -8.67
CA LYS A 85 8.77 -6.19 -9.97
C LYS A 85 9.64 -5.08 -10.53
N ASP A 86 10.93 -5.36 -10.73
CA ASP A 86 11.91 -4.41 -11.28
C ASP A 86 11.80 -2.99 -10.66
N PRO A 87 11.98 -2.88 -9.32
CA PRO A 87 11.74 -1.62 -8.63
C PRO A 87 12.80 -0.56 -8.99
N VAL A 88 12.34 0.64 -9.32
CA VAL A 88 13.20 1.83 -9.29
C VAL A 88 13.39 2.22 -7.83
N ILE A 89 14.61 2.06 -7.32
CA ILE A 89 14.96 2.44 -5.95
C ILE A 89 15.32 3.92 -5.94
N ILE A 90 14.59 4.69 -5.15
CA ILE A 90 14.84 6.12 -4.95
C ILE A 90 15.34 6.31 -3.52
N ASP A 91 16.59 6.72 -3.37
CA ASP A 91 17.17 7.13 -2.09
C ASP A 91 17.19 8.66 -2.02
N LEU A 92 16.55 9.19 -0.99
CA LEU A 92 16.41 10.63 -0.78
C LEU A 92 17.59 11.24 -0.02
N VAL A 93 18.56 10.46 0.45
CA VAL A 93 19.69 10.99 1.22
C VAL A 93 20.67 11.82 0.37
N SER A 94 20.69 11.65 -0.96
CA SER A 94 21.71 12.28 -1.82
C SER A 94 21.20 13.21 -2.92
N ASP A 95 19.96 13.11 -3.39
CA ASP A 95 19.53 13.74 -4.65
C ASP A 95 18.19 14.50 -4.56
N PHE A 96 18.25 15.83 -4.66
CA PHE A 96 17.06 16.72 -4.60
C PHE A 96 16.07 16.50 -5.76
N PHE A 97 16.53 16.10 -6.95
CA PHE A 97 15.67 15.93 -8.12
C PHE A 97 14.62 14.81 -7.94
N TYR A 98 14.96 13.76 -7.20
CA TYR A 98 14.01 12.69 -6.94
C TYR A 98 12.93 13.08 -5.93
N TYR A 99 13.21 14.00 -5.00
CA TYR A 99 12.18 14.51 -4.09
C TYR A 99 10.99 15.08 -4.85
N LEU A 100 11.23 15.88 -5.89
CA LEU A 100 10.14 16.45 -6.68
C LEU A 100 9.32 15.36 -7.39
N SER A 101 9.98 14.32 -7.89
CA SER A 101 9.33 13.19 -8.56
C SER A 101 8.51 12.35 -7.56
N VAL A 102 9.06 12.05 -6.38
CA VAL A 102 8.36 11.32 -5.32
C VAL A 102 7.19 12.13 -4.77
N ILE A 103 7.37 13.43 -4.52
CA ILE A 103 6.29 14.33 -4.10
C ILE A 103 5.19 14.36 -5.16
N PHE A 104 5.52 14.36 -6.45
CA PHE A 104 4.52 14.30 -7.51
C PHE A 104 3.74 12.98 -7.52
N VAL A 105 4.42 11.84 -7.37
CA VAL A 105 3.77 10.52 -7.25
C VAL A 105 2.88 10.49 -6.01
N LEU A 106 3.38 10.95 -4.86
CA LEU A 106 2.61 11.04 -3.62
C LEU A 106 1.45 12.02 -3.73
N LEU A 107 1.58 13.17 -4.41
CA LEU A 107 0.48 14.11 -4.66
C LEU A 107 -0.55 13.52 -5.61
N SER A 108 -0.13 12.78 -6.64
CA SER A 108 -1.05 12.11 -7.56
C SER A 108 -1.84 11.00 -6.85
N LEU A 109 -1.15 10.20 -6.04
CA LEU A 109 -1.75 9.17 -5.19
C LEU A 109 -2.62 9.79 -4.09
N ALA A 110 -2.16 10.84 -3.42
CA ALA A 110 -2.92 11.54 -2.37
C ALA A 110 -4.13 12.28 -2.95
N CYS A 111 -4.06 12.78 -4.18
CA CYS A 111 -5.22 13.33 -4.88
C CYS A 111 -6.25 12.23 -5.15
N LEU A 112 -5.81 11.08 -5.68
CA LEU A 112 -6.67 9.90 -5.84
C LEU A 112 -7.27 9.44 -4.49
N VAL A 113 -6.42 9.28 -3.47
CA VAL A 113 -6.83 8.84 -2.14
C VAL A 113 -7.69 9.87 -1.44
N THR A 114 -7.46 11.18 -1.54
CA THR A 114 -8.26 12.21 -0.86
C THR A 114 -9.62 12.36 -1.51
N ILE A 115 -9.66 12.38 -2.85
CA ILE A 115 -10.93 12.38 -3.60
C ILE A 115 -11.72 11.15 -3.16
N VAL A 116 -11.12 9.96 -3.08
CA VAL A 116 -11.84 8.74 -2.70
C VAL A 116 -12.07 8.61 -1.19
N HIS A 117 -11.22 9.14 -0.32
CA HIS A 117 -11.39 9.14 1.14
C HIS A 117 -12.59 9.99 1.53
N SER A 118 -12.83 11.11 0.83
CA SER A 118 -14.07 11.88 0.99
C SER A 118 -15.32 11.04 0.66
N PHE A 119 -15.21 10.08 -0.26
CA PHE A 119 -16.26 9.09 -0.52
C PHE A 119 -16.31 8.01 0.57
N VAL A 120 -15.20 7.33 0.90
CA VAL A 120 -15.18 6.18 1.82
C VAL A 120 -15.48 6.56 3.27
N CYS A 121 -14.95 7.68 3.77
CA CYS A 121 -15.18 8.16 5.15
C CYS A 121 -16.64 8.59 5.39
N THR A 122 -17.40 8.83 4.30
CA THR A 122 -18.85 9.03 4.39
C THR A 122 -19.62 7.70 4.55
N TYR A 123 -18.98 6.53 4.32
CA TYR A 123 -19.68 5.23 4.21
C TYR A 123 -19.11 4.06 5.04
N ILE A 124 -18.02 4.25 5.78
CA ILE A 124 -17.51 3.35 6.82
C ILE A 124 -17.61 4.04 8.18
#